data_AF-A0A7C2PBB9-F1
#
_entry.id   AF-A0A7C2PBB9-F1
#
_cell.length_a   1.000
_cell.length_b   1.000
_cell.length_c   1.000
_cell.angle_alpha   90.00
_cell.angle_beta   90.00
_cell.angle_gamma   90.00
#
_symmetry.space_group_name_H-M   'P 1'
#
loop_
_entity.id
_entity.type
_entity.pdbx_description
1 polymer ?
#
loop_
_entity_poly.entity_id
_entity_poly.type
_entity_poly.pdbx_seq_one_letter_code
_entity_poly.pdbx_strand_id
1 'polypeptide(L)'
;MGIGGLVIGGVIGYLGAGAMPAEPSVSSVAQDTSGMHSAMTQMTSGLEGKTGDALDDAFLGEMIVHHEGAIEMAQTILEGTQRQELQVLANNIIEAQTAEIVQMKQWREEWFGH
;
A
#
# COMPACT_ATOMS: atom_id res chain seq x y z
N MET A 1 -2.57 0.94 23.82
CA MET A 1 -3.23 2.10 23.18
C MET A 1 -3.32 1.72 21.71
N GLY A 2 -4.44 1.13 21.27
CA GLY A 2 -4.49 0.51 19.95
C GLY A 2 -5.03 1.45 18.86
N ILE A 3 -4.83 1.06 17.60
CA ILE A 3 -5.23 1.75 16.35
C ILE A 3 -6.75 2.02 16.20
N GLY A 4 -7.55 1.85 17.25
CA GLY A 4 -9.01 1.96 17.25
C GLY A 4 -9.61 3.36 17.09
N GLY A 5 -8.94 4.30 16.42
CA GLY A 5 -9.41 5.69 16.37
C GLY A 5 -9.08 6.56 15.14
N LEU A 6 -8.33 6.09 14.14
CA LEU A 6 -7.93 6.99 13.05
C LEU A 6 -8.80 6.82 11.79
N VAL A 7 -9.66 7.81 11.57
CA VAL A 7 -10.56 7.94 10.42
C VAL A 7 -9.73 8.24 9.16
N ILE A 8 -9.61 7.26 8.27
CA ILE A 8 -9.04 7.47 6.92
C ILE A 8 -10.10 8.20 6.09
N GLY A 9 -9.85 9.49 5.85
CA GLY A 9 -10.71 10.35 5.05
C GLY A 9 -10.73 9.93 3.59
N GLY A 10 -11.78 9.20 3.19
CA GLY A 10 -12.05 8.89 1.79
C GLY A 10 -12.64 10.09 1.08
N VAL A 11 -11.83 10.78 0.26
CA VAL A 11 -12.35 11.65 -0.80
C VAL A 11 -12.22 10.89 -2.10
N ILE A 12 -13.32 10.28 -2.55
CA ILE A 12 -13.45 9.75 -3.91
C ILE A 12 -14.62 10.47 -4.57
N GLY A 13 -14.28 11.34 -5.52
CA GLY A 13 -15.20 11.88 -6.50
C GLY A 13 -14.45 12.15 -7.80
N TYR A 14 -14.73 11.38 -8.85
CA TYR A 14 -15.51 11.83 -10.01
C TYR A 14 -15.53 10.74 -11.10
N LEU A 15 -16.71 10.45 -11.63
CA LEU A 15 -16.95 9.64 -12.81
C LEU A 15 -16.49 10.37 -14.08
N GLY A 16 -15.74 9.70 -14.96
CA GLY A 16 -15.48 10.17 -16.32
C GLY A 16 -15.20 9.01 -17.25
N ALA A 17 -16.20 8.63 -18.05
CA ALA A 17 -16.09 7.62 -19.09
C ALA A 17 -15.19 8.12 -20.25
N GLY A 18 -14.24 7.28 -20.68
CA GLY A 18 -13.38 7.57 -21.83
C GLY A 18 -12.65 6.32 -22.34
N ALA A 19 -13.00 5.94 -23.57
CA ALA A 19 -12.39 5.00 -24.52
C ALA A 19 -11.20 4.11 -24.08
N MET A 20 -11.42 2.80 -24.20
CA MET A 20 -10.47 1.70 -24.10
C MET A 20 -9.28 1.84 -25.08
N PRO A 21 -8.02 1.72 -24.63
CA PRO A 21 -6.91 1.31 -25.48
C PRO A 21 -6.56 -0.18 -25.27
N ALA A 22 -6.17 -0.81 -26.38
CA ALA A 22 -5.78 -2.21 -26.60
C ALA A 22 -5.37 -3.07 -25.37
N GLU A 23 -6.04 -4.21 -25.25
CA GLU A 23 -5.82 -5.28 -24.26
C GLU A 23 -4.34 -5.73 -24.21
N PRO A 24 -3.66 -5.64 -23.05
CA PRO A 24 -2.46 -6.43 -22.84
C PRO A 24 -2.85 -7.91 -22.78
N SER A 25 -2.04 -8.78 -23.37
CA SER A 25 -2.25 -10.23 -23.36
C SER A 25 -2.57 -10.74 -21.95
N VAL A 26 -3.77 -11.31 -21.78
CA VAL A 26 -4.37 -11.80 -20.53
C VAL A 26 -3.47 -12.71 -19.66
N SER A 27 -2.37 -13.21 -20.22
CA SER A 27 -1.42 -14.08 -19.52
C SER A 27 -0.46 -13.33 -18.58
N SER A 28 -0.09 -12.08 -18.85
CA SER A 28 0.86 -11.32 -18.00
C SER A 28 0.16 -10.66 -16.80
N VAL A 29 -1.05 -10.13 -17.01
CA VAL A 29 -1.89 -9.55 -15.95
C VAL A 29 -2.34 -10.61 -14.95
N ALA A 30 -2.66 -11.83 -15.40
CA ALA A 30 -3.03 -12.93 -14.52
C ALA A 30 -1.86 -13.38 -13.60
N GLN A 31 -0.64 -13.32 -14.10
CA GLN A 31 0.56 -13.69 -13.33
C GLN A 31 0.89 -12.64 -12.27
N ASP A 32 0.78 -11.36 -12.61
CA ASP A 32 1.03 -10.23 -11.72
C ASP A 32 -0.01 -10.11 -10.60
N THR A 33 -1.29 -10.27 -10.94
CA THR A 33 -2.39 -10.29 -9.95
C THR A 33 -2.32 -11.50 -9.02
N SER A 34 -1.87 -12.66 -9.50
CA SER A 34 -1.62 -13.85 -8.66
C SER A 34 -0.48 -13.62 -7.66
N GLY A 35 0.54 -12.85 -8.05
CA GLY A 35 1.66 -12.46 -7.18
C GLY A 35 1.20 -11.54 -6.04
N MET A 36 0.49 -10.45 -6.36
CA MET A 36 -0.09 -9.55 -5.36
C MET A 36 -1.06 -10.28 -4.43
N HIS A 37 -1.90 -11.18 -4.96
CA HIS A 37 -2.82 -11.97 -4.15
C HIS A 37 -2.09 -12.89 -3.17
N SER A 38 -1.01 -13.53 -3.60
CA SER A 38 -0.19 -14.39 -2.73
C SER A 38 0.52 -13.58 -1.65
N ALA A 39 1.05 -12.41 -1.98
CA ALA A 39 1.69 -11.51 -1.02
C ALA A 39 0.69 -10.99 0.04
N MET A 40 -0.49 -10.57 -0.40
CA MET A 40 -1.57 -10.16 0.50
C MET A 40 -2.03 -11.31 1.41
N THR A 41 -2.15 -12.52 0.85
CA THR A 41 -2.50 -13.72 1.62
C THR A 41 -1.45 -13.99 2.71
N GLN A 42 -0.17 -13.96 2.35
CA GLN A 42 0.93 -14.16 3.29
C GLN A 42 0.94 -13.11 4.41
N MET A 43 0.72 -11.84 4.06
CA MET A 43 0.57 -10.76 5.03
C MET A 43 -0.57 -11.06 6.01
N THR A 44 -1.75 -11.44 5.52
CA THR A 44 -2.91 -11.74 6.38
C THR A 44 -2.69 -12.96 7.26
N SER A 45 -1.97 -13.99 6.79
CA SER A 45 -1.60 -15.15 7.60
C SER A 45 -0.69 -14.76 8.77
N GLY A 46 0.16 -13.75 8.62
CA GLY A 46 0.98 -13.20 9.70
C GLY A 46 0.16 -12.57 10.84
N LEU A 47 -1.11 -12.25 10.59
CA LEU A 47 -2.03 -11.62 11.56
C LEU A 47 -2.99 -12.62 12.21
N GLU A 48 -3.13 -13.84 11.67
CA GLU A 48 -4.10 -14.83 12.12
C GLU A 48 -3.90 -15.20 13.60
N GLY A 49 -4.99 -15.13 14.37
CA GLY A 49 -4.99 -15.47 15.79
C GLY A 49 -4.34 -14.43 16.71
N LYS A 50 -3.75 -13.35 16.18
CA LYS A 50 -3.23 -12.24 16.98
C LYS A 50 -4.36 -11.32 17.44
N THR A 51 -4.23 -10.77 18.64
CA THR A 51 -5.20 -9.80 19.21
C THR A 51 -4.48 -8.77 20.07
N GLY A 52 -5.12 -7.61 20.30
CA GLY A 52 -4.58 -6.53 21.12
C GLY A 52 -3.21 -6.04 20.62
N ASP A 53 -2.32 -5.74 21.56
CA ASP A 53 -0.98 -5.21 21.26
C ASP A 53 -0.17 -6.11 20.30
N ALA A 54 -0.33 -7.43 20.38
CA ALA A 54 0.35 -8.36 19.48
C ALA A 54 -0.18 -8.29 18.03
N LEU A 55 -1.45 -7.94 17.85
CA LEU A 55 -2.01 -7.68 16.52
C LEU A 55 -1.53 -6.33 16.00
N ASP A 56 -1.52 -5.30 16.84
CA ASP A 56 -1.12 -3.95 16.46
C ASP A 56 0.35 -3.91 16.02
N ASP A 57 1.27 -4.53 16.76
CA ASP A 57 2.69 -4.59 16.39
C ASP A 57 2.89 -5.35 15.06
N ALA A 58 2.23 -6.51 14.90
CA ALA A 58 2.31 -7.29 13.67
C ALA A 58 1.72 -6.52 12.47
N PHE A 59 0.59 -5.85 12.65
CA PHE A 59 -0.05 -5.06 11.61
C PHE A 59 0.84 -3.89 11.17
N LEU A 60 1.45 -3.16 12.11
CA LEU A 60 2.36 -2.06 11.78
C LEU A 60 3.61 -2.56 11.06
N GLY A 61 4.18 -3.69 11.49
CA GLY A 61 5.33 -4.30 10.82
C GLY A 61 5.03 -4.67 9.37
N GLU A 62 3.91 -5.36 9.15
CA GLU A 62 3.50 -5.77 7.80
C GLU A 62 3.13 -4.57 6.91
N MET A 63 2.48 -3.54 7.45
CA MET A 63 2.13 -2.33 6.70
C MET A 63 3.34 -1.47 6.32
N ILE A 64 4.39 -1.46 7.14
CA ILE A 64 5.65 -0.82 6.75
C ILE A 64 6.22 -1.50 5.48
N VAL A 65 6.28 -2.83 5.46
CA VAL A 65 6.82 -3.58 4.30
C VAL A 65 5.92 -3.40 3.07
N HIS A 66 4.60 -3.47 3.24
CA HIS A 66 3.65 -3.24 2.17
C HIS A 66 3.84 -1.84 1.52
N HIS A 67 4.01 -0.81 2.36
CA HIS A 67 4.22 0.56 1.88
C HIS A 67 5.56 0.75 1.20
N GLU A 68 6.64 0.12 1.70
CA GLU A 68 7.95 0.13 1.04
C GLU A 68 7.85 -0.45 -0.38
N GLY A 69 7.12 -1.56 -0.56
CA GLY A 69 6.86 -2.13 -1.88
C GLY A 69 6.04 -1.21 -2.81
N ALA A 70 5.04 -0.51 -2.27
CA ALA A 70 4.25 0.45 -3.05
C ALA A 70 5.09 1.67 -3.49
N ILE A 71 6.03 2.13 -2.67
CA ILE A 71 6.97 3.18 -3.03
C ILE A 71 7.90 2.73 -4.16
N GLU A 72 8.44 1.50 -4.10
CA GLU A 72 9.28 0.94 -5.17
C GLU A 72 8.52 0.84 -6.50
N MET A 73 7.26 0.41 -6.47
CA MET A 73 6.41 0.39 -7.67
C MET A 73 6.13 1.80 -8.20
N ALA A 74 5.86 2.77 -7.32
CA ALA A 74 5.65 4.16 -7.72
C ALA A 74 6.90 4.78 -8.36
N GLN A 75 8.09 4.47 -7.83
CA GLN A 75 9.37 4.87 -8.44
C GLN A 75 9.54 4.26 -9.83
N THR A 76 9.24 2.96 -9.99
CA THR A 76 9.28 2.28 -11.29
C THR A 76 8.34 2.95 -12.31
N ILE A 77 7.15 3.39 -11.89
CA ILE A 77 6.22 4.13 -12.76
C ILE A 77 6.84 5.44 -13.22
N LEU A 78 7.49 6.20 -12.32
CA LEU A 78 8.12 7.48 -12.66
C LEU A 78 9.25 7.33 -13.68
N GLU A 79 9.99 6.22 -13.64
CA GLU A 79 11.05 5.94 -14.61
C GLU A 79 10.51 5.62 -16.01
N GLY A 80 9.34 4.97 -16.08
CA GLY A 80 8.79 4.45 -17.34
C GLY A 80 7.73 5.31 -18.01
N THR A 81 7.08 6.24 -17.30
CA THR A 81 5.87 6.92 -17.79
C THR A 81 6.09 8.34 -18.30
N GLN A 82 5.45 8.67 -19.42
CA GLN A 82 5.33 10.06 -19.92
C GLN A 82 3.96 10.67 -19.65
N ARG A 83 3.02 9.92 -19.04
CA ARG A 83 1.68 10.41 -18.74
C ARG A 83 1.71 11.23 -17.45
N GLN A 84 1.35 12.52 -17.55
CA GLN A 84 1.41 13.44 -16.42
C GLN A 84 0.55 12.97 -15.24
N GLU A 85 -0.61 12.38 -15.51
CA GLU A 85 -1.52 11.86 -14.49
C GLU A 85 -0.88 10.73 -13.67
N LEU A 86 -0.13 9.86 -14.32
CA LEU A 86 0.58 8.76 -13.65
C LEU A 86 1.79 9.27 -12.86
N GLN A 87 2.47 10.31 -13.34
CA GLN A 87 3.55 10.94 -12.58
C GLN A 87 3.03 11.62 -11.31
N VAL A 88 1.89 12.33 -11.41
CA VAL A 88 1.25 12.95 -10.24
C VAL A 88 0.81 11.88 -9.25
N LEU A 89 0.16 10.81 -9.72
CA LEU A 89 -0.26 9.71 -8.86
C LEU A 89 0.94 9.06 -8.14
N ALA A 90 2.01 8.75 -8.86
CA ALA A 90 3.19 8.10 -8.28
C ALA A 90 3.88 8.98 -7.23
N ASN A 91 4.04 10.28 -7.49
CA ASN A 91 4.60 11.20 -6.50
C ASN A 91 3.73 11.30 -5.24
N ASN A 92 2.39 11.38 -5.40
CA ASN A 92 1.47 11.42 -4.26
C ASN A 92 1.55 10.13 -3.42
N ILE A 93 1.69 8.97 -4.06
CA ILE A 93 1.90 7.69 -3.38
C ILE A 93 3.19 7.72 -2.56
N ILE A 94 4.30 8.15 -3.18
CA ILE A 94 5.61 8.21 -2.51
C ILE A 94 5.55 9.13 -1.29
N GLU A 95 4.99 10.33 -1.45
CA GLU A 95 4.88 11.31 -0.35
C GLU A 95 4.04 10.77 0.81
N ALA A 96 2.82 10.32 0.53
CA ALA A 96 1.90 9.84 1.55
C ALA A 96 2.44 8.61 2.28
N GLN A 97 2.91 7.60 1.53
CA GLN A 97 3.32 6.34 2.15
C GLN A 97 4.67 6.46 2.87
N THR A 98 5.56 7.37 2.46
CA THR A 98 6.77 7.69 3.23
C THR A 98 6.40 8.30 4.59
N ALA A 99 5.44 9.23 4.62
CA ALA A 99 4.97 9.83 5.86
C ALA A 99 4.30 8.80 6.78
N GLU A 100 3.49 7.91 6.21
CA GLU A 100 2.83 6.83 6.96
C GLU A 100 3.84 5.83 7.53
N ILE A 101 4.91 5.47 6.80
CA ILE A 101 6.00 4.63 7.34
C ILE A 101 6.66 5.27 8.56
N VAL A 102 6.95 6.57 8.50
CA VAL A 102 7.56 7.29 9.64
C VAL A 102 6.63 7.24 10.85
N GLN A 103 5.34 7.48 10.63
CA GLN A 103 4.33 7.45 11.69
C GLN A 103 4.18 6.04 12.30
N MET A 104 4.15 4.99 11.48
CA MET A 104 4.07 3.61 11.96
C MET A 104 5.33 3.21 12.74
N LYS A 105 6.54 3.59 12.28
CA LYS A 105 7.79 3.37 13.02
C LYS A 105 7.78 4.08 14.37
N GLN A 106 7.26 5.31 14.41
CA GLN A 106 7.11 6.05 15.67
C GLN A 106 6.15 5.34 16.63
N TRP A 107 5.01 4.83 16.15
CA TRP A 107 4.09 4.09 17.01
C TRP A 107 4.69 2.79 17.54
N ARG A 108 5.47 2.06 16.74
CA ARG A 108 6.15 0.84 17.20
C ARG A 108 7.18 1.14 18.29
N GLU A 109 7.94 2.23 18.14
CA GLU A 109 8.86 2.70 19.19
C GLU A 109 8.09 3.13 20.45
N GLU A 110 7.03 3.94 20.31
CA GLU A 110 6.27 4.47 21.44
C GLU A 110 5.49 3.39 22.21
N TRP A 111 4.94 2.40 21.52
CA TRP A 111 4.04 1.40 22.11
C TRP A 111 4.75 0.10 22.48
N PHE A 112 5.80 -0.26 21.73
CA PHE A 112 6.48 -1.57 21.84
C PHE A 112 7.99 -1.46 22.01
N GLY A 113 8.57 -0.26 21.94
CA GLY A 113 9.99 0.00 22.19
C GLY A 113 10.93 -0.51 21.10
N HIS A 114 10.46 -0.65 19.85
CA HIS A 114 11.28 -1.07 18.71
C HIS A 114 10.72 -0.67 17.34
#